data_AF-A0A016UQ08-F1
#
_entry.id   AF-A0A016UQ08-F1
#
_cell.length_a   1.000
_cell.length_b   1.000
_cell.length_c   1.000
_cell.angle_alpha   90.00
_cell.angle_beta   90.00
_cell.angle_gamma   90.00
#
_symmetry.space_group_name_H-M   'P 1'
#
loop_
_entity.id
_entity.type
_entity.pdbx_description
1 polymer ?
#
loop_
_entity_poly.entity_id
_entity_poly.type
_entity_poly.pdbx_seq_one_letter_code
_entity_poly.pdbx_strand_id
1 'polypeptide(L)'
;MRLPLLVFPPKPNVSQQVNPYSAEFHDCAERLLELFFSGEVRGAKELLVLLCEGSTDMRDRMGEARAIQKIVESADDSALNCKLLAAFAQEAWGRAALREFGALDFLISRLSSTTSNSAERLAIVQPLRHFVHDTNGMAFLARNRVFVDTVVKDVKEFIEDNKVMCEAMS
;
A
#
# COMPACT_ATOMS: atom_id res chain seq x y z
N MET A 1 7.57 27.69 -15.61
CA MET A 1 7.43 27.61 -14.14
C MET A 1 7.81 26.21 -13.70
N ARG A 2 8.94 26.03 -12.98
CA ARG A 2 9.31 24.76 -12.33
C ARG A 2 8.84 24.83 -10.88
N LEU A 3 7.97 23.91 -10.46
CA LEU A 3 7.59 23.74 -9.06
C LEU A 3 8.79 23.22 -8.26
N PRO A 4 9.07 23.73 -7.05
CA PRO A 4 10.15 23.23 -6.22
C PRO A 4 9.80 21.81 -5.72
N LEU A 5 10.72 20.87 -5.92
CA LEU A 5 10.69 19.57 -5.26
C LEU A 5 10.85 19.82 -3.76
N LEU A 6 9.84 19.45 -2.97
CA LEU A 6 9.97 19.36 -1.52
C LEU A 6 10.92 18.20 -1.20
N VAL A 7 12.20 18.52 -1.04
CA VAL A 7 13.19 17.61 -0.45
C VAL A 7 12.86 17.56 1.04
N PHE A 8 12.35 16.41 1.51
CA PHE A 8 12.17 16.18 2.93
C PHE A 8 13.56 16.16 3.59
N PRO A 9 13.80 16.94 4.66
CA PRO A 9 15.05 16.83 5.39
C PRO A 9 15.16 15.43 6.01
N PRO A 10 16.36 14.83 6.08
CA PRO A 10 16.56 13.63 6.85
C PRO A 10 16.12 13.89 8.30
N LYS A 11 15.48 12.89 8.93
CA LYS A 11 15.05 12.97 10.34
C LYS A 11 16.22 13.52 11.18
N PRO A 12 15.99 14.47 12.10
CA PRO A 12 17.04 14.94 12.98
C PRO A 12 17.59 13.76 13.78
N ASN A 13 18.92 13.58 13.73
CA ASN A 13 19.63 12.62 14.55
C ASN A 13 19.48 13.03 16.01
N VAL A 14 18.43 12.52 16.66
CA VAL A 14 18.36 12.50 18.12
C VAL A 14 19.35 11.44 18.57
N SER A 15 20.51 11.93 18.97
CA SER A 15 21.46 11.35 19.92
C SER A 15 21.40 9.83 20.09
N GLN A 16 22.46 9.17 19.64
CA GLN A 16 22.88 7.83 20.02
C GLN A 16 22.74 7.59 21.54
N GLN A 17 21.59 7.12 21.98
CA GLN A 17 21.54 6.03 22.93
C GLN A 17 21.39 4.77 22.09
N VAL A 18 22.51 4.08 21.87
CA VAL A 18 22.48 2.73 21.30
C VAL A 18 21.76 1.88 22.33
N ASN A 19 20.45 1.75 22.16
CA ASN A 19 19.67 0.81 22.92
C ASN A 19 20.15 -0.58 22.47
N PRO A 20 20.79 -1.40 23.33
CA PRO A 20 21.30 -2.71 22.92
C PRO A 20 20.19 -3.62 22.37
N TYR A 21 18.93 -3.34 22.67
CA TYR A 21 17.78 -4.01 22.05
C TYR A 21 17.59 -3.69 20.56
N SER A 22 18.04 -2.54 20.03
CA SER A 22 17.75 -2.16 18.64
C SER A 22 18.39 -3.07 17.59
N ALA A 23 19.53 -3.68 17.90
CA ALA A 23 20.21 -4.61 17.00
C ALA A 23 19.54 -5.99 16.96
N GLU A 24 19.16 -6.54 18.12
CA GLU A 24 18.46 -7.84 18.21
C GLU A 24 17.06 -7.79 17.56
N PHE A 25 16.40 -6.64 17.63
CA PHE A 25 15.08 -6.45 17.04
C PHE A 25 15.09 -6.20 15.52
N HIS A 26 16.19 -5.68 14.96
CA HIS A 26 16.39 -5.56 13.51
C HIS A 26 16.48 -6.96 12.86
N ASP A 27 17.21 -7.87 13.53
CA ASP A 27 17.34 -9.27 13.12
C ASP A 27 15.97 -9.99 13.09
N CYS A 28 15.11 -9.68 14.06
CA CYS A 28 13.78 -10.28 14.14
C CYS A 28 12.85 -9.85 13.00
N ALA A 29 12.96 -8.60 12.52
CA ALA A 29 12.16 -8.10 11.41
C ALA A 29 12.58 -8.74 10.07
N GLU A 30 13.88 -8.81 9.83
CA GLU A 30 14.43 -9.51 8.65
C GLU A 30 14.01 -10.97 8.66
N ARG A 31 14.12 -11.64 9.82
CA ARG A 31 13.70 -13.04 9.95
C ARG A 31 12.21 -13.25 9.71
N LEU A 32 11.34 -12.37 10.23
CA LEU A 32 9.91 -12.44 9.96
C LEU A 32 9.60 -12.25 8.47
N LEU A 33 10.32 -11.35 7.81
CA LEU A 33 10.19 -11.12 6.38
C LEU A 33 10.70 -12.31 5.56
N GLU A 34 11.79 -12.97 5.97
CA GLU A 34 12.22 -14.23 5.35
C GLU A 34 11.14 -15.31 5.44
N LEU A 35 10.56 -15.50 6.63
CA LEU A 35 9.48 -16.47 6.84
C LEU A 35 8.22 -16.13 6.01
N PHE A 36 7.95 -14.83 5.81
CA PHE A 36 6.87 -14.36 4.96
C PHE A 36 7.05 -14.85 3.50
N PHE A 37 8.28 -14.84 2.98
CA PHE A 37 8.58 -15.26 1.61
C PHE A 37 8.92 -16.74 1.46
N SER A 38 9.37 -17.43 2.51
CA SER A 38 9.82 -18.83 2.41
C SER A 38 8.67 -19.82 2.19
N GLY A 39 7.47 -19.48 2.63
CA GLY A 39 6.31 -20.37 2.57
C GLY A 39 6.39 -21.59 3.51
N GLU A 40 7.47 -21.71 4.29
CA GLU A 40 7.73 -22.82 5.20
C GLU A 40 6.80 -22.82 6.41
N VAL A 41 6.39 -21.61 6.84
CA VAL A 41 5.54 -21.43 8.02
C VAL A 41 4.14 -20.99 7.58
N ARG A 42 3.18 -21.91 7.70
CA ARG A 42 1.77 -21.63 7.45
C ARG A 42 1.29 -20.53 8.40
N GLY A 43 0.64 -19.49 7.85
CA GLY A 43 0.13 -18.37 8.63
C GLY A 43 1.10 -17.20 8.81
N ALA A 44 2.38 -17.35 8.40
CA ALA A 44 3.37 -16.27 8.55
C ALA A 44 2.98 -15.01 7.75
N LYS A 45 2.41 -15.19 6.55
CA LYS A 45 1.96 -14.07 5.72
C LYS A 45 0.82 -13.30 6.39
N GLU A 46 -0.18 -14.02 6.88
CA GLU A 46 -1.33 -13.46 7.58
C GLU A 46 -0.92 -12.75 8.87
N LEU A 47 -0.02 -13.35 9.64
CA LEU A 47 0.49 -12.75 10.88
C LEU A 47 1.23 -11.44 10.60
N LEU A 48 2.12 -11.41 9.60
CA LEU A 48 2.87 -10.20 9.29
C LEU A 48 1.96 -9.06 8.82
N VAL A 49 0.97 -9.38 7.98
CA VAL A 49 -0.07 -8.41 7.56
C VAL A 49 -0.79 -7.85 8.77
N LEU A 50 -1.26 -8.71 9.69
CA LEU A 50 -1.98 -8.29 10.90
C LEU A 50 -1.12 -7.37 11.78
N LEU A 51 0.16 -7.70 11.98
CA LEU A 51 1.09 -6.88 12.76
C LEU A 51 1.32 -5.52 12.09
N CYS A 52 1.49 -5.49 10.77
CA CYS A 52 1.70 -4.24 10.01
C CYS A 52 0.43 -3.39 9.92
N GLU A 53 -0.76 -3.98 9.95
CA GLU A 53 -2.02 -3.23 10.02
C GLU A 53 -2.16 -2.51 11.37
N GLY A 54 -1.77 -3.17 12.47
CA GLY A 54 -1.97 -2.68 13.83
C GLY A 54 -0.82 -1.89 14.46
N SER A 55 0.40 -1.92 13.90
CA SER A 55 1.59 -1.35 14.56
C SER A 55 2.45 -0.48 13.64
N THR A 56 2.61 0.79 13.99
CA THR A 56 3.55 1.72 13.32
C THR A 56 5.00 1.23 13.45
N ASP A 57 5.42 0.76 14.62
CA ASP A 57 6.79 0.24 14.83
C ASP A 57 7.07 -0.97 13.92
N MET A 58 6.07 -1.84 13.72
CA MET A 58 6.23 -2.96 12.78
C MET A 58 6.37 -2.46 11.34
N ARG A 59 5.56 -1.47 10.92
CA ARG A 59 5.70 -0.87 9.59
C ARG A 59 7.07 -0.23 9.39
N ASP A 60 7.57 0.50 10.37
CA ASP A 60 8.89 1.14 10.28
C ASP A 60 9.98 0.08 10.09
N ARG A 61 9.98 -0.98 10.91
CA ARG A 61 10.96 -2.08 10.81
C ARG A 61 10.87 -2.86 9.50
N MET A 62 9.66 -3.14 9.02
CA MET A 62 9.47 -3.81 7.73
C MET A 62 9.89 -2.91 6.56
N GLY A 63 9.74 -1.59 6.70
CA GLY A 63 10.29 -0.61 5.78
C GLY A 63 11.82 -0.68 5.73
N GLU A 64 12.48 -0.70 6.89
CA GLU A 64 13.94 -0.85 7.02
C GLU A 64 14.42 -2.18 6.42
N ALA A 65 13.69 -3.27 6.65
CA ALA A 65 13.95 -4.61 6.08
C ALA A 65 13.65 -4.72 4.56
N ARG A 66 13.28 -3.62 3.90
CA ARG A 66 13.01 -3.52 2.45
C ARG A 66 11.84 -4.38 1.96
N ALA A 67 10.80 -4.54 2.78
CA ALA A 67 9.63 -5.35 2.42
C ALA A 67 8.94 -4.85 1.14
N ILE A 68 8.82 -3.53 0.94
CA ILE A 68 8.17 -2.94 -0.24
C ILE A 68 8.89 -3.39 -1.52
N GLN A 69 10.21 -3.24 -1.56
CA GLN A 69 11.04 -3.57 -2.71
C GLN A 69 10.98 -5.06 -3.00
N LYS A 70 11.15 -5.92 -1.97
CA LYS A 70 11.08 -7.37 -2.12
C LYS A 70 9.74 -7.83 -2.70
N ILE A 71 8.62 -7.23 -2.26
CA ILE A 71 7.30 -7.55 -2.84
C ILE A 71 7.24 -7.15 -4.32
N VAL A 72 7.64 -5.93 -4.67
CA VAL A 72 7.62 -5.47 -6.06
C VAL A 72 8.52 -6.32 -6.96
N GLU A 73 9.72 -6.65 -6.49
CA GLU A 73 10.70 -7.50 -7.19
C GLU A 73 10.19 -8.94 -7.38
N SER A 74 9.43 -9.47 -6.41
CA SER A 74 8.85 -10.81 -6.51
C SER A 74 7.76 -10.91 -7.58
N ALA A 75 7.17 -9.78 -7.98
CA ALA A 75 6.01 -9.69 -8.87
C ALA A 75 4.79 -10.54 -8.44
N ASP A 76 4.75 -11.01 -7.19
CA ASP A 76 3.64 -11.80 -6.62
C ASP A 76 2.52 -10.84 -6.21
N ASP A 77 1.43 -10.85 -6.99
CA ASP A 77 0.26 -9.99 -6.83
C ASP A 77 -0.83 -10.59 -5.94
N SER A 78 -0.44 -11.55 -5.08
CA SER A 78 -1.34 -12.13 -4.08
C SER A 78 -1.96 -11.08 -3.17
N ALA A 79 -3.21 -11.35 -2.75
CA ALA A 79 -3.97 -10.43 -1.90
C ALA A 79 -3.23 -10.07 -0.59
N LEU A 80 -2.43 -10.99 -0.03
CA LEU A 80 -1.64 -10.74 1.18
C LEU A 80 -0.50 -9.76 0.93
N ASN A 81 0.20 -9.86 -0.21
CA ASN A 81 1.23 -8.89 -0.58
C ASN A 81 0.63 -7.51 -0.81
N CYS A 82 -0.51 -7.43 -1.50
CA CYS A 82 -1.24 -6.17 -1.68
C CYS A 82 -1.66 -5.56 -0.33
N LYS A 83 -2.16 -6.36 0.61
CA LYS A 83 -2.50 -5.93 1.99
C LYS A 83 -1.29 -5.45 2.78
N LEU A 84 -0.13 -6.09 2.61
CA LEU A 84 1.10 -5.64 3.26
C LEU A 84 1.58 -4.30 2.68
N LEU A 85 1.63 -4.15 1.35
CA LEU A 85 1.97 -2.88 0.69
C LEU A 85 1.03 -1.75 1.15
N ALA A 86 -0.25 -2.06 1.17
CA ALA A 86 -1.32 -1.21 1.65
C ALA A 86 -1.13 -0.71 3.09
N ALA A 87 -0.66 -1.56 4.00
CA ALA A 87 -0.42 -1.17 5.38
C ALA A 87 0.59 -0.01 5.50
N PHE A 88 1.64 0.00 4.66
CA PHE A 88 2.62 1.10 4.65
C PHE A 88 2.01 2.45 4.26
N ALA A 89 0.91 2.47 3.51
CA ALA A 89 0.27 3.72 3.09
C ALA A 89 -0.29 4.55 4.26
N GLN A 90 -0.50 3.93 5.43
CA GLN A 90 -0.89 4.64 6.65
C GLN A 90 0.13 5.73 7.02
N GLU A 91 1.42 5.49 6.77
CA GLU A 91 2.50 6.39 7.14
C GLU A 91 2.91 7.31 5.98
N ALA A 92 3.33 8.54 6.30
CA ALA A 92 3.77 9.50 5.29
C ALA A 92 5.01 9.03 4.52
N TRP A 93 5.97 8.42 5.23
CA TRP A 93 7.17 7.85 4.61
C TRP A 93 6.79 6.64 3.74
N GLY A 94 5.84 5.81 4.18
CA GLY A 94 5.41 4.63 3.46
C GLY A 94 4.73 4.99 2.15
N ARG A 95 3.89 6.03 2.12
CA ARG A 95 3.32 6.56 0.86
C ARG A 95 4.40 7.06 -0.11
N ALA A 96 5.44 7.72 0.39
CA ALA A 96 6.55 8.15 -0.45
C ALA A 96 7.30 6.94 -1.02
N ALA A 97 7.65 5.95 -0.19
CA ALA A 97 8.31 4.73 -0.59
C ALA A 97 7.49 3.91 -1.61
N LEU A 98 6.16 3.80 -1.41
CA LEU A 98 5.27 3.10 -2.35
C LEU A 98 5.29 3.74 -3.74
N ARG A 99 5.43 5.06 -3.83
CA ARG A 99 5.61 5.75 -5.13
C ARG A 99 7.00 5.56 -5.70
N GLU A 100 8.02 5.71 -4.87
CA GLU A 100 9.43 5.65 -5.29
C GLU A 100 9.83 4.27 -5.82
N PHE A 101 9.34 3.20 -5.18
CA PHE A 101 9.67 1.82 -5.53
C PHE A 101 8.64 1.17 -6.45
N GLY A 102 7.73 1.92 -7.07
CA GLY A 102 6.75 1.40 -8.04
C GLY A 102 5.63 0.53 -7.44
N ALA A 103 5.57 0.39 -6.11
CA ALA A 103 4.54 -0.41 -5.45
C ALA A 103 3.13 0.19 -5.60
N LEU A 104 3.01 1.51 -5.77
CA LEU A 104 1.71 2.13 -6.05
C LEU A 104 1.21 1.76 -7.45
N ASP A 105 2.09 1.71 -8.47
CA ASP A 105 1.71 1.22 -9.81
C ASP A 105 1.34 -0.26 -9.79
N PHE A 106 2.04 -1.05 -8.97
CA PHE A 106 1.72 -2.46 -8.74
C PHE A 106 0.30 -2.62 -8.18
N LEU A 107 -0.05 -1.85 -7.14
CA LEU A 107 -1.39 -1.85 -6.56
C LEU A 107 -2.47 -1.39 -7.55
N ILE A 108 -2.19 -0.36 -8.36
CA ILE A 108 -3.11 0.13 -9.40
C ILE A 108 -3.33 -0.92 -10.49
N SER A 109 -2.27 -1.64 -10.88
CA SER A 109 -2.36 -2.71 -11.89
C SER A 109 -3.20 -3.88 -11.37
N ARG A 110 -3.05 -4.24 -10.09
CA ARG A 110 -3.91 -5.25 -9.47
C ARG A 110 -5.35 -4.77 -9.33
N LEU A 111 -5.56 -3.48 -9.01
CA LEU A 111 -6.89 -2.90 -8.96
C LEU A 111 -7.58 -3.00 -10.33
N SER A 112 -6.90 -2.71 -11.44
CA SER A 112 -7.52 -2.74 -12.77
C SER A 112 -7.84 -4.16 -13.26
N SER A 113 -7.09 -5.16 -12.81
CA SER A 113 -7.31 -6.57 -13.17
C SER A 113 -8.37 -7.29 -12.31
N THR A 114 -8.67 -6.75 -11.12
CA THR A 114 -9.60 -7.37 -10.18
C THR A 114 -11.05 -6.97 -10.47
N THR A 115 -11.99 -7.91 -10.39
CA THR A 115 -13.43 -7.62 -10.59
C THR A 115 -14.01 -6.74 -9.48
N SER A 116 -14.98 -5.89 -9.85
CA SER A 116 -15.54 -4.79 -9.07
C SER A 116 -16.13 -5.21 -7.71
N ASN A 117 -16.61 -6.45 -7.59
CA ASN A 117 -17.31 -6.97 -6.40
C ASN A 117 -16.52 -7.98 -5.54
N SER A 118 -15.20 -8.09 -5.73
CA SER A 118 -14.40 -9.02 -4.91
C SER A 118 -13.95 -8.39 -3.58
N ALA A 119 -13.94 -9.20 -2.52
CA ALA A 119 -13.36 -8.80 -1.22
C ALA A 119 -11.86 -8.41 -1.35
N GLU A 120 -11.18 -8.95 -2.37
CA GLU A 120 -9.80 -8.59 -2.72
C GLU A 120 -9.67 -7.13 -3.18
N ARG A 121 -10.65 -6.62 -3.92
CA ARG A 121 -10.66 -5.21 -4.38
C ARG A 121 -10.68 -4.25 -3.20
N LEU A 122 -11.48 -4.53 -2.18
CA LEU A 122 -11.56 -3.70 -0.97
C LEU A 122 -10.22 -3.59 -0.25
N ALA A 123 -9.43 -4.67 -0.23
CA ALA A 123 -8.11 -4.69 0.38
C ALA A 123 -7.11 -3.76 -0.34
N ILE A 124 -7.34 -3.45 -1.62
CA ILE A 124 -6.51 -2.53 -2.41
C ILE A 124 -7.07 -1.11 -2.36
N VAL A 125 -8.39 -0.94 -2.41
CA VAL A 125 -9.05 0.38 -2.44
C VAL A 125 -8.97 1.09 -1.10
N GLN A 126 -9.23 0.41 0.02
CA GLN A 126 -9.21 1.02 1.36
C GLN A 126 -7.90 1.79 1.63
N PRO A 127 -6.71 1.22 1.34
CA PRO A 127 -5.44 1.91 1.49
C PRO A 127 -5.23 3.12 0.59
N LEU A 128 -5.80 3.13 -0.62
CA LEU A 128 -5.67 4.25 -1.56
C LEU A 128 -6.23 5.56 -0.98
N ARG A 129 -7.18 5.49 -0.03
CA ARG A 129 -7.66 6.67 0.71
C ARG A 129 -6.54 7.45 1.38
N HIS A 130 -5.48 6.78 1.82
CA HIS A 130 -4.36 7.45 2.49
C HIS A 130 -3.55 8.34 1.52
N PHE A 131 -3.62 8.08 0.22
CA PHE A 131 -3.00 8.93 -0.81
C PHE A 131 -3.84 10.14 -1.19
N VAL A 132 -5.15 10.15 -0.91
CA VAL A 132 -6.02 11.31 -1.16
C VAL A 132 -5.64 12.49 -0.25
N HIS A 133 -5.17 12.19 0.97
CA HIS A 133 -4.69 13.18 1.92
C HIS A 133 -3.23 13.63 1.68
N ASP A 134 -2.57 13.08 0.66
CA ASP A 134 -1.19 13.38 0.27
C ASP A 134 -1.19 14.04 -1.11
N THR A 135 -0.85 15.33 -1.21
CA THR A 135 -0.83 16.06 -2.48
C THR A 135 -0.03 15.35 -3.57
N ASN A 136 1.12 14.76 -3.23
CA ASN A 136 1.95 14.03 -4.19
C ASN A 136 1.30 12.69 -4.56
N GLY A 137 0.66 12.04 -3.58
CA GLY A 137 -0.13 10.82 -3.78
C GLY A 137 -1.31 11.05 -4.72
N MET A 138 -2.11 12.07 -4.46
CA MET A 138 -3.27 12.41 -5.28
C MET A 138 -2.86 12.87 -6.68
N ALA A 139 -1.78 13.66 -6.80
CA ALA A 139 -1.25 14.04 -8.11
C ALA A 139 -0.75 12.84 -8.92
N PHE A 140 -0.16 11.84 -8.26
CA PHE A 140 0.25 10.60 -8.88
C PHE A 140 -0.96 9.83 -9.41
N LEU A 141 -1.97 9.60 -8.55
CA LEU A 141 -3.20 8.89 -8.91
C LEU A 141 -3.93 9.57 -10.08
N ALA A 142 -4.11 10.88 -10.02
CA ALA A 142 -4.81 11.65 -11.06
C ALA A 142 -4.10 11.64 -12.43
N ARG A 143 -2.79 11.39 -12.45
CA ARG A 143 -2.00 11.29 -13.70
C ARG A 143 -1.88 9.86 -14.22
N ASN A 144 -2.18 8.86 -13.39
CA ASN A 144 -2.13 7.47 -13.79
C ASN A 144 -3.41 7.10 -14.55
N ARG A 145 -3.28 6.91 -15.88
CA ARG A 145 -4.42 6.58 -16.75
C ARG A 145 -5.11 5.28 -16.36
N VAL A 146 -4.35 4.25 -15.98
CA VAL A 146 -4.91 2.95 -15.58
C VAL A 146 -5.83 3.14 -14.37
N PHE A 147 -5.39 3.91 -13.38
CA PHE A 147 -6.21 4.23 -12.22
C PHE A 147 -7.49 4.99 -12.62
N VAL A 148 -7.35 6.09 -13.38
CA VAL A 148 -8.49 6.93 -13.79
C VAL A 148 -9.51 6.14 -14.62
N ASP A 149 -9.06 5.38 -15.61
CA ASP A 149 -9.92 4.57 -16.47
C ASP A 149 -10.65 3.48 -15.66
N THR A 150 -9.96 2.87 -14.71
CA THR A 150 -10.54 1.89 -13.79
C THR A 150 -11.63 2.51 -12.92
N VAL A 151 -11.39 3.68 -12.31
CA VAL A 151 -12.39 4.37 -11.49
C VAL A 151 -13.60 4.80 -12.32
N VAL A 152 -13.38 5.33 -13.53
CA VAL A 152 -14.48 5.74 -14.43
C VAL A 152 -15.32 4.53 -14.84
N LYS A 153 -14.68 3.40 -15.14
CA LYS A 153 -15.37 2.13 -15.44
C LYS A 153 -16.22 1.69 -14.25
N ASP A 154 -15.64 1.62 -13.05
CA ASP A 154 -16.36 1.20 -11.84
C ASP A 154 -17.58 2.08 -11.54
N VAL A 155 -17.44 3.41 -11.71
CA VAL A 155 -18.55 4.35 -11.49
C VAL A 155 -19.67 4.12 -12.51
N LYS A 156 -19.34 3.84 -13.77
CA LYS A 156 -20.35 3.53 -14.79
C LYS A 156 -21.10 2.23 -14.46
N GLU A 157 -20.37 1.17 -14.14
CA GLU A 157 -20.95 -0.11 -13.72
C GLU A 157 -21.88 0.09 -12.51
N PHE A 158 -21.42 0.82 -11.49
CA PHE A 158 -22.23 1.14 -10.32
C PHE A 158 -23.53 1.89 -10.66
N ILE A 159 -23.47 2.89 -11.54
CA ILE A 159 -24.66 3.65 -11.97
C ILE A 159 -25.62 2.75 -12.75
N GLU A 160 -25.11 1.88 -13.62
CA GLU A 160 -25.93 0.95 -14.41
C GLU A 160 -26.67 -0.05 -13.51
N ASP A 161 -26.00 -0.56 -12.48
CA ASP A 161 -26.55 -1.51 -11.51
C ASP A 161 -27.54 -0.88 -10.52
N ASN A 162 -27.41 0.43 -10.24
CA ASN A 162 -28.18 1.13 -9.20
C ASN A 162 -29.11 2.22 -9.74
N LYS A 163 -29.30 2.31 -11.07
CA LYS A 163 -30.22 3.29 -11.66
C LYS A 163 -31.66 3.05 -11.17
N VAL A 164 -32.24 4.06 -10.54
CA VAL A 164 -33.67 4.05 -10.22
C VAL A 164 -34.39 4.73 -11.37
N MET A 165 -35.12 3.96 -12.17
CA MET A 165 -36.01 4.50 -13.19
C MET A 165 -37.23 5.09 -12.50
N CYS A 166 -37.41 6.41 -12.58
CA CYS A 166 -38.66 7.03 -12.15
C CYS A 166 -39.78 6.56 -13.08
N GLU A 167 -40.74 5.79 -12.57
CA GLU A 167 -41.97 5.51 -13.30
C GLU A 167 -42.81 6.78 -13.33
N ALA A 168 -43.25 7.19 -14.52
CA ALA A 168 -44.22 8.27 -14.64
C ALA A 168 -45.52 7.79 -14.01
N MET A 169 -46.02 8.50 -13.00
CA MET A 169 -47.36 8.24 -12.43
C MET A 169 -48.40 8.40 -13.55
N SER A 170 -48.96 7.28 -14.00
CA SER A 170 -50.10 7.20 -14.92
C SER A 170 -51.41 7.53 -14.22
#